data_AF-A0A972QQX0-F1
#
_entry.id   AF-A0A972QQX0-F1
#
_cell.length_a   1.000
_cell.length_b   1.000
_cell.length_c   1.000
_cell.angle_alpha   90.00
_cell.angle_beta   90.00
_cell.angle_gamma   90.00
#
_symmetry.space_group_name_H-M   'P 1'
#
loop_
_entity.id
_entity.type
_entity.pdbx_description
1 polymer ?
#
loop_
_entity_poly.entity_id
_entity_poly.type
_entity_poly.pdbx_seq_one_letter_code
_entity_poly.pdbx_strand_id
1 'polypeptide(L)'
;MNLLFDETSRKANTMKQLIFAPLIIFFLLTIGCVPVLEKHEVVGPKTATKVTPLLPANILDRKIDFLNKILKEGDLPEKDRKIASDLVNTYKSVKRASSSDLTKGEYRRIIHDLFECYRLIDEYYFSKEKDTDRVYSDAIVLFANKRKNILDAYLSNNFKGVINHCLDLKEVFGSDALTPEIGLLFALSLGREGMLEEAIRIGERISNELEASPDLIQLQGRMAEWQLRLGHKEKSIRIYEKLTDNMDEKEALIRTLNNKISKTSESIKIIEQTSKEQTISESTDTNGQKTIDRLLDEVDDLLQRHAYNEARILLIKRRIRIEEGPEIEIIDQALNKVGLEEERYKREKEARNSQRKAALETVKNMIEEEKFEEAIAKIEEINQTHEINAETEALKERAIDKLINRERNRAAKLFLEAKKTQDTPKKEEYLRSSYEILKALIEKYPSSPLNKKLESHIAKVKEEMKKLKSD
;
A
#
# COMPACT_ATOMS: atom_id res chain seq x y z
N MET A 1 46.01 -44.43 -19.87
CA MET A 1 47.22 -44.81 -19.10
C MET A 1 47.05 -44.21 -17.71
N ASN A 2 46.97 -45.07 -16.68
CA ASN A 2 46.83 -44.79 -15.24
C ASN A 2 45.63 -43.90 -14.81
N LEU A 3 44.54 -44.39 -14.19
CA LEU A 3 44.33 -45.25 -13.00
C LEU A 3 44.17 -44.45 -11.68
N LEU A 4 42.96 -44.60 -11.09
CA LEU A 4 42.63 -44.81 -9.65
C LEU A 4 42.83 -43.61 -8.68
N PHE A 5 42.25 -43.49 -7.47
CA PHE A 5 41.33 -44.27 -6.58
C PHE A 5 40.29 -43.24 -5.99
N ASP A 6 39.09 -43.52 -5.46
CA ASP A 6 38.10 -44.62 -5.57
C ASP A 6 36.79 -44.28 -4.76
N GLU A 7 35.89 -45.25 -4.55
CA GLU A 7 34.62 -45.25 -3.78
C GLU A 7 34.70 -44.81 -2.28
N THR A 8 33.62 -44.36 -1.62
CA THR A 8 32.51 -45.17 -1.07
C THR A 8 31.33 -44.27 -0.63
N SER A 9 30.02 -44.54 -0.83
CA SER A 9 29.16 -45.74 -0.89
C SER A 9 28.51 -46.20 0.45
N ARG A 10 27.15 -46.20 0.45
CA ARG A 10 26.17 -47.05 1.19
C ARG A 10 25.79 -46.77 2.66
N LYS A 11 24.51 -46.38 2.85
CA LYS A 11 23.34 -47.20 3.29
C LYS A 11 22.08 -46.28 3.29
N ALA A 12 20.90 -46.58 2.73
CA ALA A 12 20.09 -47.79 2.50
C ALA A 12 19.21 -48.24 3.70
N ASN A 13 17.90 -47.90 3.64
CA ASN A 13 16.69 -48.68 4.03
C ASN A 13 15.46 -47.74 3.98
N THR A 14 14.44 -47.88 3.11
CA THR A 14 13.43 -48.95 2.92
C THR A 14 12.34 -49.07 4.01
N MET A 15 11.15 -48.54 3.72
CA MET A 15 9.83 -49.07 4.11
C MET A 15 8.75 -48.23 3.41
N LYS A 16 7.66 -48.71 2.80
CA LYS A 16 7.11 -49.99 2.34
C LYS A 16 5.81 -49.59 1.61
N GLN A 17 5.46 -50.23 0.50
CA GLN A 17 4.19 -50.01 -0.23
C GLN A 17 3.02 -50.83 0.35
N LEU A 18 1.84 -50.68 -0.27
CA LEU A 18 0.60 -51.49 -0.19
C LEU A 18 -0.27 -51.24 1.07
N ILE A 19 -1.60 -51.00 0.97
CA ILE A 19 -2.65 -51.92 0.48
C ILE A 19 -3.94 -51.15 0.06
N PHE A 20 -4.57 -51.62 -1.03
CA PHE A 20 -5.98 -51.58 -1.49
C PHE A 20 -7.07 -50.72 -0.81
N ALA A 21 -7.90 -50.12 -1.68
CA ALA A 21 -9.31 -49.80 -1.47
C ALA A 21 -10.22 -50.90 -2.10
N PRO A 22 -11.57 -50.83 -2.04
CA PRO A 22 -12.48 -50.30 -1.02
C PRO A 22 -13.48 -51.38 -0.51
N LEU A 23 -14.00 -51.26 0.72
CA LEU A 23 -15.07 -52.17 1.19
C LEU A 23 -16.47 -51.55 1.07
N ILE A 24 -17.17 -51.97 0.02
CA ILE A 24 -18.64 -51.97 -0.07
C ILE A 24 -19.17 -52.95 1.01
N ILE A 25 -20.46 -52.85 1.35
CA ILE A 25 -21.19 -53.64 2.38
C ILE A 25 -21.16 -53.00 3.77
N PHE A 26 -22.12 -52.09 4.00
CA PHE A 26 -22.88 -52.14 5.25
C PHE A 26 -24.29 -52.62 4.92
N PHE A 27 -24.62 -53.81 5.40
CA PHE A 27 -25.82 -54.56 5.03
C PHE A 27 -26.99 -54.12 5.92
N LEU A 28 -28.14 -53.86 5.29
CA LEU A 28 -29.51 -54.13 5.75
C LEU A 28 -29.81 -54.22 7.26
N LEU A 29 -30.77 -53.39 7.69
CA LEU A 29 -31.98 -53.67 8.51
C LEU A 29 -32.57 -52.30 8.89
N THR A 30 -33.83 -51.95 8.61
CA THR A 30 -35.04 -52.60 9.15
C THR A 30 -36.20 -52.69 8.15
N ILE A 31 -37.06 -53.68 8.38
CA ILE A 31 -38.39 -53.84 7.75
C ILE A 31 -39.42 -53.19 8.69
N GLY A 32 -40.44 -52.51 8.16
CA GLY A 32 -41.50 -51.90 8.98
C GLY A 32 -42.74 -51.43 8.21
N CYS A 33 -43.75 -52.31 8.13
CA CYS A 33 -45.18 -52.07 7.95
C CYS A 33 -45.70 -50.95 7.01
N VAL A 34 -46.36 -51.37 5.93
CA VAL A 34 -47.45 -50.61 5.27
C VAL A 34 -48.78 -50.99 5.92
N PRO A 35 -49.67 -50.03 6.21
CA PRO A 35 -51.10 -50.23 6.03
C PRO A 35 -51.68 -49.27 4.98
N VAL A 36 -52.63 -49.82 4.22
CA VAL A 36 -53.38 -49.14 3.15
C VAL A 36 -54.28 -48.05 3.75
N LEU A 37 -54.37 -46.90 3.07
CA LEU A 37 -55.41 -45.91 3.32
C LEU A 37 -56.39 -45.90 2.14
N GLU A 38 -57.58 -46.46 2.32
CA GLU A 38 -58.66 -46.30 1.35
C GLU A 38 -59.05 -44.82 1.27
N LYS A 39 -59.06 -44.28 0.05
CA LYS A 39 -59.52 -42.92 -0.21
C LYS A 39 -60.86 -43.00 -0.93
N HIS A 40 -61.94 -42.62 -0.25
CA HIS A 40 -63.26 -42.50 -0.88
C HIS A 40 -63.19 -41.58 -2.11
N GLU A 41 -63.70 -42.07 -3.23
CA GLU A 41 -63.92 -41.25 -4.43
C GLU A 41 -65.13 -40.35 -4.20
N VAL A 42 -64.90 -39.04 -4.13
CA VAL A 42 -65.96 -38.04 -4.29
C VAL A 42 -66.16 -37.82 -5.79
N VAL A 43 -67.31 -38.23 -6.32
CA VAL A 43 -67.68 -38.02 -7.73
C VAL A 43 -67.94 -36.52 -7.96
N GLY A 44 -66.93 -35.84 -8.50
CA GLY A 44 -67.05 -34.49 -9.09
C GLY A 44 -67.27 -34.55 -10.61
N PRO A 45 -67.90 -33.54 -11.22
CA PRO A 45 -68.30 -33.60 -12.63
C PRO A 45 -67.10 -33.54 -13.59
N LYS A 46 -67.23 -34.19 -14.76
CA LYS A 46 -66.30 -34.07 -15.89
C LYS A 46 -66.30 -32.64 -16.46
N THR A 47 -65.51 -31.75 -15.89
CA THR A 47 -65.15 -30.48 -16.53
C THR A 47 -63.96 -30.71 -17.45
N ALA A 48 -64.15 -30.50 -18.75
CA ALA A 48 -63.04 -30.50 -19.70
C ALA A 48 -62.11 -29.31 -19.37
N THR A 49 -60.97 -29.59 -18.76
CA THR A 49 -59.94 -28.61 -18.44
C THR A 49 -59.31 -28.09 -19.73
N LYS A 50 -59.77 -26.92 -20.20
CA LYS A 50 -59.04 -26.13 -21.20
C LYS A 50 -57.62 -25.93 -20.70
N VAL A 51 -56.65 -26.43 -21.46
CA VAL A 51 -55.24 -26.31 -21.10
C VAL A 51 -54.82 -24.85 -21.28
N THR A 52 -54.44 -24.20 -20.19
CA THR A 52 -53.89 -22.84 -20.24
C THR A 52 -52.62 -22.85 -21.11
N PRO A 53 -52.48 -21.97 -22.11
CA PRO A 53 -51.30 -21.96 -22.96
C PRO A 53 -50.02 -21.70 -22.16
N LEU A 54 -48.98 -22.48 -22.46
CA LEU A 54 -47.68 -22.47 -21.76
C LEU A 54 -46.95 -21.12 -21.80
N LEU A 55 -47.25 -20.25 -22.78
CA LEU A 55 -46.65 -18.93 -22.92
C LEU A 55 -47.73 -17.88 -23.25
N PRO A 56 -47.77 -16.75 -22.51
CA PRO A 56 -48.64 -15.62 -22.82
C PRO A 56 -48.40 -15.05 -24.21
N ALA A 57 -49.48 -14.88 -25.00
CA ALA A 57 -49.40 -14.43 -26.39
C ALA A 57 -48.75 -13.03 -26.55
N ASN A 58 -48.94 -12.14 -25.56
CA ASN A 58 -48.33 -10.80 -25.53
C ASN A 58 -46.80 -10.81 -25.41
N ILE A 59 -46.20 -11.85 -24.83
CA ILE A 59 -44.74 -12.02 -24.77
C ILE A 59 -44.21 -12.46 -26.13
N LEU A 60 -44.92 -13.38 -26.79
CA LEU A 60 -44.58 -13.84 -28.14
C LEU A 60 -44.65 -12.70 -29.15
N ASP A 61 -45.70 -11.87 -29.09
CA ASP A 61 -45.85 -10.70 -29.98
C ASP A 61 -44.70 -9.71 -29.84
N ARG A 62 -44.34 -9.31 -28.60
CA ARG A 62 -43.19 -8.43 -28.37
C ARG A 62 -41.88 -8.99 -28.93
N LYS A 63 -41.67 -10.32 -28.86
CA LYS A 63 -40.47 -10.98 -29.40
C LYS A 63 -40.49 -11.04 -30.94
N ILE A 64 -41.66 -11.31 -31.53
CA ILE A 64 -41.86 -11.29 -32.99
C ILE A 64 -41.62 -9.88 -33.54
N ASP A 65 -42.18 -8.85 -32.92
CA ASP A 65 -42.05 -7.46 -33.38
C ASP A 65 -40.62 -6.94 -33.24
N PHE A 66 -39.94 -7.25 -32.13
CA PHE A 66 -38.53 -6.93 -31.93
C PHE A 66 -37.64 -7.51 -33.04
N LEU A 67 -37.78 -8.80 -33.35
CA LEU A 67 -36.98 -9.44 -34.40
C LEU A 67 -37.36 -8.95 -35.80
N ASN A 68 -38.65 -8.73 -36.09
CA ASN A 68 -39.10 -8.12 -37.35
C ASN A 68 -38.52 -6.70 -37.54
N LYS A 69 -38.37 -5.93 -36.45
CA LYS A 69 -37.75 -4.59 -36.50
C LYS A 69 -36.27 -4.70 -36.88
N ILE A 70 -35.51 -5.56 -36.20
CA ILE A 70 -34.07 -5.77 -36.51
C ILE A 70 -33.88 -6.28 -37.95
N LEU A 71 -34.74 -7.20 -38.43
CA LEU A 71 -34.70 -7.71 -39.81
C LEU A 71 -34.96 -6.62 -40.89
N LYS A 72 -35.67 -5.54 -40.54
CA LYS A 72 -35.99 -4.42 -41.44
C LYS A 72 -34.99 -3.28 -41.37
N GLU A 73 -34.48 -2.98 -40.17
CA GLU A 73 -33.66 -1.78 -39.91
C GLU A 73 -32.16 -2.06 -39.82
N GLY A 74 -31.77 -3.32 -39.59
CA GLY A 74 -30.37 -3.71 -39.40
C GLY A 74 -29.65 -4.14 -40.67
N ASP A 75 -28.41 -3.65 -40.83
CA ASP A 75 -27.42 -4.22 -41.74
C ASP A 75 -26.87 -5.54 -41.14
N LEU A 76 -27.74 -6.56 -41.14
CA LEU A 76 -27.42 -7.89 -40.64
C LEU A 76 -26.69 -8.71 -41.71
N PRO A 77 -25.57 -9.37 -41.35
CA PRO A 77 -24.97 -10.43 -42.15
C PRO A 77 -25.99 -11.48 -42.56
N GLU A 78 -25.84 -12.08 -43.74
CA GLU A 78 -26.81 -13.03 -44.30
C GLU A 78 -27.13 -14.21 -43.36
N LYS A 79 -26.11 -14.71 -42.64
CA LYS A 79 -26.24 -15.77 -41.63
C LYS A 79 -27.11 -15.33 -40.45
N ASP A 80 -26.94 -14.11 -39.97
CA ASP A 80 -27.66 -13.56 -38.81
C ASP A 80 -29.11 -13.22 -39.18
N ARG A 81 -29.31 -12.69 -40.40
CA ARG A 81 -30.63 -12.47 -41.01
C ARG A 81 -31.42 -13.78 -41.14
N LYS A 82 -30.76 -14.88 -41.51
CA LYS A 82 -31.37 -16.21 -41.56
C LYS A 82 -31.81 -16.70 -40.17
N ILE A 83 -30.90 -16.68 -39.18
CA ILE A 83 -31.20 -17.13 -37.80
C ILE A 83 -32.36 -16.31 -37.19
N ALA A 84 -32.35 -15.00 -37.37
CA ALA A 84 -33.43 -14.13 -36.87
C ALA A 84 -34.78 -14.39 -37.57
N SER A 85 -34.77 -14.68 -38.88
CA SER A 85 -35.97 -15.07 -39.64
C SER A 85 -36.54 -16.41 -39.16
N ASP A 86 -35.69 -17.41 -38.98
CA ASP A 86 -36.10 -18.74 -38.49
C ASP A 86 -36.70 -18.64 -37.08
N LEU A 87 -36.08 -17.86 -36.19
CA LEU A 87 -36.59 -17.61 -34.84
C LEU A 87 -37.95 -16.88 -34.84
N VAL A 88 -38.17 -15.92 -35.74
CA VAL A 88 -39.49 -15.28 -35.95
C VAL A 88 -40.55 -16.29 -36.36
N ASN A 89 -40.20 -17.21 -37.27
CA ASN A 89 -41.12 -18.25 -37.73
C ASN A 89 -41.46 -19.22 -36.61
N THR A 90 -40.49 -19.63 -35.80
CA THR A 90 -40.70 -20.47 -34.61
C THR A 90 -41.62 -19.78 -33.59
N TYR A 91 -41.40 -18.49 -33.25
CA TYR A 91 -42.32 -17.78 -32.34
C TYR A 91 -43.74 -17.62 -32.93
N LYS A 92 -43.89 -17.40 -34.23
CA LYS A 92 -45.21 -17.39 -34.90
C LYS A 92 -45.91 -18.75 -34.80
N SER A 93 -45.17 -19.85 -34.95
CA SER A 93 -45.69 -21.21 -34.75
C SER A 93 -46.12 -21.45 -33.30
N VAL A 94 -45.31 -21.06 -32.32
CA VAL A 94 -45.67 -21.12 -30.89
C VAL A 94 -46.93 -20.28 -30.58
N LYS A 95 -47.10 -19.11 -31.20
CA LYS A 95 -48.30 -18.26 -31.01
C LYS A 95 -49.57 -18.89 -31.58
N ARG A 96 -49.52 -19.48 -32.78
CA ARG A 96 -50.67 -20.21 -33.35
C ARG A 96 -51.05 -21.39 -32.46
N ALA A 97 -50.02 -22.13 -32.02
CA ALA A 97 -50.15 -23.26 -31.12
C ALA A 97 -50.75 -22.90 -29.75
N SER A 98 -50.42 -21.73 -29.18
CA SER A 98 -51.01 -21.25 -27.92
C SER A 98 -52.48 -20.80 -28.03
N SER A 99 -53.05 -20.78 -29.25
CA SER A 99 -54.41 -20.31 -29.52
C SER A 99 -55.39 -21.46 -29.87
N SER A 100 -54.96 -22.73 -29.83
CA SER A 100 -55.74 -23.90 -30.24
C SER A 100 -55.38 -25.14 -29.40
N ASP A 101 -56.29 -26.12 -29.31
CA ASP A 101 -56.02 -27.40 -28.64
C ASP A 101 -54.99 -28.22 -29.46
N LEU A 102 -53.74 -28.23 -28.99
CA LEU A 102 -52.63 -28.88 -29.66
C LEU A 102 -52.70 -30.41 -29.62
N THR A 103 -52.42 -31.05 -30.76
CA THR A 103 -52.09 -32.48 -30.76
C THR A 103 -50.69 -32.73 -30.18
N LYS A 104 -50.49 -33.93 -29.61
CA LYS A 104 -49.18 -34.38 -29.08
C LYS A 104 -48.06 -34.38 -30.13
N GLY A 105 -48.40 -34.45 -31.42
CA GLY A 105 -47.44 -34.37 -32.53
C GLY A 105 -46.96 -32.94 -32.80
N GLU A 106 -47.88 -31.97 -32.82
CA GLU A 106 -47.57 -30.54 -33.01
C GLU A 106 -46.75 -30.01 -31.84
N TYR A 107 -47.10 -30.39 -30.61
CA TYR A 107 -46.33 -30.04 -29.41
C TYR A 107 -44.86 -30.50 -29.49
N ARG A 108 -44.61 -31.73 -29.97
CA ARG A 108 -43.25 -32.25 -30.18
C ARG A 108 -42.49 -31.50 -31.27
N ARG A 109 -43.15 -31.13 -32.37
CA ARG A 109 -42.53 -30.34 -33.45
C ARG A 109 -42.09 -28.97 -32.93
N ILE A 110 -42.95 -28.28 -32.18
CA ILE A 110 -42.63 -26.96 -31.62
C ILE A 110 -41.44 -27.00 -30.66
N ILE A 111 -41.35 -28.03 -29.81
CA ILE A 111 -40.17 -28.23 -28.94
C ILE A 111 -38.90 -28.44 -29.76
N HIS A 112 -38.97 -29.26 -30.82
CA HIS A 112 -37.84 -29.50 -31.71
C HIS A 112 -37.37 -28.22 -32.43
N ASP A 113 -38.31 -27.45 -32.99
CA ASP A 113 -38.01 -26.20 -33.70
C ASP A 113 -37.40 -25.14 -32.76
N LEU A 114 -37.87 -25.06 -31.51
CA LEU A 114 -37.26 -24.21 -30.48
C LEU A 114 -35.85 -24.66 -30.12
N PHE A 115 -35.61 -25.98 -30.00
CA PHE A 115 -34.31 -26.53 -29.62
C PHE A 115 -33.25 -26.32 -30.72
N GLU A 116 -33.62 -26.48 -31.99
CA GLU A 116 -32.74 -26.19 -33.13
C GLU A 116 -32.43 -24.69 -33.26
N CYS A 117 -33.42 -23.81 -33.06
CA CYS A 117 -33.15 -22.37 -33.00
C CYS A 117 -32.19 -22.01 -31.85
N TYR A 118 -32.31 -22.66 -30.69
CA TYR A 118 -31.41 -22.43 -29.56
C TYR A 118 -29.98 -22.93 -29.86
N ARG A 119 -29.84 -24.14 -30.41
CA ARG A 119 -28.55 -24.71 -30.83
C ARG A 119 -27.81 -23.81 -31.82
N LEU A 120 -28.52 -23.24 -32.81
CA LEU A 120 -27.93 -22.32 -33.79
C LEU A 120 -27.47 -20.99 -33.16
N ILE A 121 -28.13 -20.51 -32.12
CA ILE A 121 -27.71 -19.32 -31.36
C ILE A 121 -26.48 -19.65 -30.51
N ASP A 122 -26.49 -20.77 -29.78
CA ASP A 122 -25.35 -21.23 -28.97
C ASP A 122 -24.09 -21.42 -29.84
N GLU A 123 -24.19 -22.20 -30.93
CA GLU A 123 -23.06 -22.43 -31.84
C GLU A 123 -22.52 -21.13 -32.43
N TYR A 124 -23.40 -20.18 -32.78
CA TYR A 124 -22.97 -18.88 -33.28
C TYR A 124 -22.28 -18.05 -32.19
N TYR A 125 -22.87 -17.95 -31.00
CA TYR A 125 -22.33 -17.19 -29.87
C TYR A 125 -20.94 -17.72 -29.45
N PHE A 126 -20.83 -19.02 -29.17
CA PHE A 126 -19.56 -19.66 -28.76
C PHE A 126 -18.53 -19.77 -29.90
N SER A 127 -18.94 -19.64 -31.16
CA SER A 127 -17.98 -19.48 -32.28
C SER A 127 -17.38 -18.07 -32.33
N LYS A 128 -18.15 -17.04 -31.97
CA LYS A 128 -17.74 -15.62 -32.04
C LYS A 128 -16.81 -15.23 -30.88
N GLU A 129 -17.04 -15.79 -29.70
CA GLU A 129 -16.26 -15.55 -28.47
C GLU A 129 -14.76 -15.89 -28.65
N LYS A 130 -14.44 -16.91 -29.46
CA LYS A 130 -13.06 -17.37 -29.71
C LYS A 130 -12.18 -16.43 -30.52
N ASP A 131 -12.76 -15.60 -31.38
CA ASP A 131 -11.99 -14.63 -32.18
C ASP A 131 -11.78 -13.30 -31.41
N THR A 132 -12.73 -12.91 -30.56
CA THR A 132 -12.60 -11.70 -29.72
C THR A 132 -11.54 -11.84 -28.63
N ASP A 133 -11.46 -12.99 -27.96
CA ASP A 133 -10.51 -13.20 -26.85
C ASP A 133 -9.04 -13.07 -27.27
N ARG A 134 -8.69 -13.47 -28.50
CA ARG A 134 -7.31 -13.37 -29.00
C ARG A 134 -6.87 -11.91 -29.20
N VAL A 135 -7.69 -11.13 -29.88
CA VAL A 135 -7.37 -9.71 -30.19
C VAL A 135 -7.29 -8.87 -28.92
N TYR A 136 -8.18 -9.10 -27.95
CA TYR A 136 -8.11 -8.43 -26.64
C TYR A 136 -6.89 -8.87 -25.82
N SER A 137 -6.54 -10.16 -25.84
CA SER A 137 -5.34 -10.67 -25.15
C SER A 137 -4.06 -10.00 -25.68
N ASP A 138 -3.90 -9.92 -27.00
CA ASP A 138 -2.70 -9.33 -27.62
C ASP A 138 -2.57 -7.83 -27.34
N ALA A 139 -3.67 -7.08 -27.40
CA ALA A 139 -3.68 -5.65 -27.08
C ALA A 139 -3.33 -5.37 -25.60
N ILE A 140 -3.86 -6.17 -24.67
CA ILE A 140 -3.55 -6.06 -23.23
C ILE A 140 -2.09 -6.40 -22.94
N VAL A 141 -1.55 -7.44 -23.58
CA VAL A 141 -0.13 -7.82 -23.47
C VAL A 141 0.78 -6.71 -24.03
N LEU A 142 0.44 -6.13 -25.18
CA LEU A 142 1.19 -5.03 -25.77
C LEU A 142 1.18 -3.78 -24.87
N PHE A 143 0.03 -3.40 -24.32
CA PHE A 143 -0.09 -2.28 -23.38
C PHE A 143 0.75 -2.53 -22.10
N ALA A 144 0.65 -3.73 -21.52
CA ALA A 144 1.42 -4.11 -20.34
C ALA A 144 2.93 -4.05 -20.58
N ASN A 145 3.40 -4.50 -21.75
CA ASN A 145 4.81 -4.42 -22.16
C ASN A 145 5.27 -2.97 -22.35
N LYS A 146 4.51 -2.11 -23.05
CA LYS A 146 4.87 -0.68 -23.18
C LYS A 146 4.91 0.02 -21.82
N ARG A 147 3.94 -0.22 -20.94
CA ARG A 147 3.94 0.31 -19.56
C ARG A 147 5.17 -0.14 -18.77
N LYS A 148 5.59 -1.41 -18.92
CA LYS A 148 6.82 -1.91 -18.30
C LYS A 148 8.05 -1.16 -18.82
N ASN A 149 8.19 -0.99 -20.13
CA ASN A 149 9.33 -0.27 -20.72
C ASN A 149 9.43 1.18 -20.22
N ILE A 150 8.29 1.87 -20.05
CA ILE A 150 8.21 3.21 -19.45
C ILE A 150 8.78 3.19 -18.02
N LEU A 151 8.37 2.23 -17.19
CA LEU A 151 8.82 2.11 -15.81
C LEU A 151 10.32 1.76 -15.72
N ASP A 152 10.77 0.79 -16.50
CA ASP A 152 12.17 0.35 -16.54
C ASP A 152 13.11 1.49 -17.02
N ALA A 153 12.67 2.30 -17.99
CA ALA A 153 13.39 3.49 -18.43
C ALA A 153 13.46 4.56 -17.32
N TYR A 154 12.38 4.79 -16.59
CA TYR A 154 12.35 5.76 -15.48
C TYR A 154 13.26 5.34 -14.32
N LEU A 155 13.20 4.07 -13.91
CA LEU A 155 14.06 3.50 -12.87
C LEU A 155 15.55 3.53 -13.26
N SER A 156 15.85 3.49 -14.56
CA SER A 156 17.19 3.62 -15.12
C SER A 156 17.64 5.08 -15.33
N ASN A 157 16.86 6.07 -14.87
CA ASN A 157 17.06 7.52 -15.11
C ASN A 157 17.13 7.92 -16.60
N ASN A 158 16.58 7.11 -17.50
CA ASN A 158 16.51 7.40 -18.93
C ASN A 158 15.25 8.22 -19.26
N PHE A 159 15.24 9.49 -18.85
CA PHE A 159 14.08 10.38 -18.99
C PHE A 159 13.67 10.61 -20.46
N LYS A 160 14.63 10.66 -21.40
CA LYS A 160 14.36 10.67 -22.85
C LYS A 160 13.66 9.39 -23.32
N GLY A 161 14.08 8.23 -22.81
CA GLY A 161 13.42 6.95 -23.06
C GLY A 161 11.97 6.93 -22.56
N VAL A 162 11.71 7.46 -21.36
CA VAL A 162 10.36 7.61 -20.81
C VAL A 162 9.49 8.48 -21.71
N ILE A 163 9.99 9.64 -22.13
CA ILE A 163 9.29 10.55 -23.06
C ILE A 163 8.91 9.81 -24.36
N ASN A 164 9.87 9.15 -24.99
CA ASN A 164 9.64 8.43 -26.25
C ASN A 164 8.63 7.29 -26.09
N HIS A 165 8.72 6.49 -25.03
CA HIS A 165 7.79 5.40 -24.78
C HIS A 165 6.37 5.88 -24.41
N CYS A 166 6.23 7.04 -23.74
CA CYS A 166 4.92 7.65 -23.49
C CYS A 166 4.28 8.21 -24.77
N LEU A 167 5.07 8.77 -25.68
CA LEU A 167 4.58 9.22 -26.99
C LEU A 167 4.15 8.03 -27.87
N ASP A 168 4.95 6.97 -27.93
CA ASP A 168 4.62 5.70 -28.60
C ASP A 168 3.38 5.01 -28.00
N LEU A 169 3.21 5.02 -26.67
CA LEU A 169 2.00 4.53 -26.02
C LEU A 169 0.76 5.35 -26.44
N LYS A 170 0.88 6.68 -26.50
CA LYS A 170 -0.18 7.60 -26.92
C LYS A 170 -0.52 7.47 -28.41
N GLU A 171 0.45 7.17 -29.26
CA GLU A 171 0.25 6.93 -30.69
C GLU A 171 -0.54 5.63 -30.93
N VAL A 172 -0.18 4.54 -30.24
CA VAL A 172 -0.79 3.22 -30.44
C VAL A 172 -2.16 3.08 -29.76
N PHE A 173 -2.37 3.70 -28.60
CA PHE A 173 -3.58 3.50 -27.77
C PHE A 173 -4.39 4.79 -27.49
N GLY A 174 -3.99 5.94 -28.03
CA GLY A 174 -4.66 7.23 -27.83
C GLY A 174 -4.23 7.97 -26.55
N SER A 175 -4.79 9.17 -26.34
CA SER A 175 -4.49 10.03 -25.17
C SER A 175 -4.74 9.35 -23.83
N ASP A 176 -5.81 8.56 -23.77
CA ASP A 176 -6.38 8.02 -22.54
C ASP A 176 -5.57 6.82 -22.02
N ALA A 177 -4.63 6.32 -22.83
CA ALA A 177 -3.63 5.33 -22.44
C ALA A 177 -2.58 5.87 -21.45
N LEU A 178 -2.44 7.20 -21.35
CA LEU A 178 -1.60 7.86 -20.35
C LEU A 178 -2.36 7.96 -19.02
N THR A 179 -2.47 6.82 -18.34
CA THR A 179 -3.04 6.71 -16.97
C THR A 179 -2.32 7.67 -16.01
N PRO A 180 -2.93 8.06 -14.87
CA PRO A 180 -2.35 9.05 -13.96
C PRO A 180 -0.91 8.73 -13.53
N GLU A 181 -0.59 7.46 -13.31
CA GLU A 181 0.74 7.00 -12.92
C GLU A 181 1.75 7.12 -14.07
N ILE A 182 1.36 6.76 -15.29
CA ILE A 182 2.20 6.90 -16.50
C ILE A 182 2.41 8.39 -16.83
N GLY A 183 1.35 9.19 -16.71
CA GLY A 183 1.38 10.64 -16.88
C GLY A 183 2.30 11.33 -15.86
N LEU A 184 2.36 10.84 -14.62
CA LEU A 184 3.28 11.34 -13.60
C LEU A 184 4.74 11.11 -14.00
N LEU A 185 5.09 9.89 -14.42
CA LEU A 185 6.43 9.59 -14.92
C LEU A 185 6.78 10.45 -16.15
N PHE A 186 5.81 10.69 -17.02
CA PHE A 186 5.97 11.52 -18.22
C PHE A 186 6.22 12.99 -17.86
N ALA A 187 5.38 13.61 -17.03
CA ALA A 187 5.53 15.00 -16.60
C ALA A 187 6.86 15.25 -15.86
N LEU A 188 7.24 14.34 -14.96
CA LEU A 188 8.53 14.43 -14.26
C LEU A 188 9.72 14.32 -15.22
N SER A 189 9.64 13.44 -16.23
CA SER A 189 10.70 13.27 -17.24
C SER A 189 10.81 14.46 -18.17
N LEU A 190 9.68 15.02 -18.63
CA LEU A 190 9.63 16.29 -19.38
C LEU A 190 10.28 17.43 -18.60
N GLY A 191 9.96 17.54 -17.30
CA GLY A 191 10.56 18.56 -16.42
C GLY A 191 12.07 18.41 -16.24
N ARG A 192 12.58 17.16 -16.18
CA ARG A 192 14.02 16.86 -16.13
C ARG A 192 14.77 17.24 -17.40
N GLU A 193 14.14 17.05 -18.56
CA GLU A 193 14.70 17.41 -19.87
C GLU A 193 14.45 18.89 -20.27
N GLY A 194 13.90 19.71 -19.36
CA GLY A 194 13.67 21.14 -19.56
C GLY A 194 12.42 21.51 -20.38
N MET A 195 11.56 20.54 -20.71
CA MET A 195 10.29 20.74 -21.42
C MET A 195 9.18 21.21 -20.46
N LEU A 196 9.42 22.33 -19.76
CA LEU A 196 8.66 22.77 -18.59
C LEU A 196 7.17 23.03 -18.89
N GLU A 197 6.84 23.65 -20.03
CA GLU A 197 5.46 23.96 -20.40
C GLU A 197 4.61 22.70 -20.59
N GLU A 198 5.16 21.68 -21.25
CA GLU A 198 4.47 20.40 -21.46
C GLU A 198 4.42 19.58 -20.16
N ALA A 199 5.48 19.66 -19.33
CA ALA A 199 5.48 19.05 -18.01
C ALA A 199 4.37 19.61 -17.11
N ILE A 200 4.14 20.93 -17.13
CA ILE A 200 3.03 21.59 -16.42
C ILE A 200 1.69 21.14 -17.01
N ARG A 201 1.51 21.21 -18.34
CA ARG A 201 0.25 20.84 -19.01
C ARG A 201 -0.19 19.40 -18.70
N ILE A 202 0.75 18.45 -18.71
CA ILE A 202 0.48 17.06 -18.35
C ILE A 202 0.26 16.92 -16.83
N GLY A 203 1.06 17.62 -16.02
CA GLY A 203 0.99 17.62 -14.56
C GLY A 203 -0.35 18.13 -14.00
N GLU A 204 -0.86 19.24 -14.53
CA GLU A 204 -2.17 19.82 -14.15
C GLU A 204 -3.32 18.87 -14.46
N ARG A 205 -3.30 18.21 -15.62
CA ARG A 205 -4.30 17.20 -15.98
C ARG A 205 -4.35 16.06 -14.95
N ILE A 206 -3.20 15.46 -14.67
CA ILE A 206 -3.13 14.30 -13.78
C ILE A 206 -3.29 14.64 -12.30
N SER A 207 -2.99 15.87 -11.85
CA SER A 207 -3.13 16.23 -10.42
C SER A 207 -4.58 16.06 -9.96
N ASN A 208 -5.53 16.54 -10.75
CA ASN A 208 -6.96 16.39 -10.48
C ASN A 208 -7.41 14.92 -10.45
N GLU A 209 -6.85 14.08 -11.33
CA GLU A 209 -7.14 12.64 -11.39
C GLU A 209 -6.54 11.88 -10.19
N LEU A 210 -5.34 12.28 -9.74
CA LEU A 210 -4.65 11.70 -8.58
C LEU A 210 -5.29 12.13 -7.25
N GLU A 211 -5.68 13.39 -7.09
CA GLU A 211 -6.36 13.91 -5.90
C GLU A 211 -7.72 13.26 -5.64
N ALA A 212 -8.42 12.82 -6.70
CA ALA A 212 -9.67 12.06 -6.60
C ALA A 212 -9.46 10.57 -6.26
N SER A 213 -8.22 10.06 -6.33
CA SER A 213 -7.90 8.64 -6.14
C SER A 213 -7.51 8.33 -4.68
N PRO A 214 -7.82 7.13 -4.13
CA PRO A 214 -7.33 6.72 -2.82
C PRO A 214 -5.80 6.62 -2.80
N ASP A 215 -5.15 7.44 -1.99
CA ASP A 215 -3.70 7.60 -2.05
C ASP A 215 -2.93 6.54 -1.24
N LEU A 216 -1.63 6.41 -1.54
CA LEU A 216 -0.76 5.43 -0.89
C LEU A 216 -0.57 5.71 0.61
N ILE A 217 -0.63 6.99 1.04
CA ILE A 217 -0.49 7.39 2.44
C ILE A 217 -1.68 6.87 3.25
N GLN A 218 -2.90 7.08 2.75
CA GLN A 218 -4.13 6.58 3.38
C GLN A 218 -4.13 5.05 3.44
N LEU A 219 -3.72 4.36 2.37
CA LEU A 219 -3.58 2.90 2.38
C LEU A 219 -2.55 2.43 3.43
N GLN A 220 -1.38 3.04 3.49
CA GLN A 220 -0.34 2.71 4.48
C GLN A 220 -0.81 2.97 5.92
N GLY A 221 -1.48 4.09 6.17
CA GLY A 221 -2.10 4.40 7.47
C GLY A 221 -3.15 3.35 7.88
N ARG A 222 -4.02 2.93 6.96
CA ARG A 222 -4.99 1.85 7.19
C ARG A 222 -4.31 0.49 7.42
N MET A 223 -3.26 0.18 6.68
CA MET A 223 -2.48 -1.04 6.90
C MET A 223 -1.81 -1.04 8.28
N ALA A 224 -1.24 0.08 8.74
CA ALA A 224 -0.73 0.20 10.10
C ALA A 224 -1.83 -0.04 11.15
N GLU A 225 -2.99 0.62 10.99
CA GLU A 225 -4.17 0.41 11.85
C GLU A 225 -4.62 -1.07 11.90
N TRP A 226 -4.67 -1.75 10.76
CA TRP A 226 -5.01 -3.17 10.68
C TRP A 226 -3.96 -4.07 11.33
N GLN A 227 -2.66 -3.80 11.14
CA GLN A 227 -1.59 -4.54 11.81
C GLN A 227 -1.66 -4.38 13.34
N LEU A 228 -2.01 -3.19 13.86
CA LEU A 228 -2.26 -2.99 15.30
C LEU A 228 -3.44 -3.80 15.80
N ARG A 229 -4.58 -3.79 15.08
CA ARG A 229 -5.78 -4.57 15.44
C ARG A 229 -5.52 -6.09 15.43
N LEU A 230 -4.60 -6.56 14.59
CA LEU A 230 -4.14 -7.95 14.53
C LEU A 230 -3.01 -8.27 15.54
N GLY A 231 -2.59 -7.31 16.38
CA GLY A 231 -1.53 -7.49 17.37
C GLY A 231 -0.09 -7.44 16.82
N HIS A 232 0.10 -7.21 15.51
CA HIS A 232 1.41 -7.12 14.87
C HIS A 232 2.05 -5.73 15.05
N LYS A 233 2.31 -5.32 16.30
CA LYS A 233 2.84 -3.98 16.65
C LYS A 233 4.11 -3.63 15.86
N GLU A 234 5.06 -4.56 15.78
CA GLU A 234 6.34 -4.40 15.07
C GLU A 234 6.20 -4.33 13.53
N LYS A 235 5.04 -4.70 12.96
CA LYS A 235 4.74 -4.44 11.53
C LYS A 235 4.10 -3.06 11.34
N SER A 236 3.22 -2.65 12.26
CA SER A 236 2.65 -1.30 12.23
C SER A 236 3.70 -0.20 12.39
N ILE A 237 4.64 -0.36 13.34
CA ILE A 237 5.69 0.64 13.59
C ILE A 237 6.53 0.87 12.32
N ARG A 238 6.95 -0.20 11.64
CA ARG A 238 7.71 -0.10 10.37
C ARG A 238 6.93 0.50 9.20
N ILE A 239 5.60 0.47 9.23
CA ILE A 239 4.77 1.17 8.24
C ILE A 239 4.67 2.65 8.61
N TYR A 240 4.51 2.97 9.90
CA TYR A 240 4.48 4.34 10.41
C TYR A 240 5.80 5.11 10.22
N GLU A 241 6.94 4.46 10.48
CA GLU A 241 8.29 5.02 10.24
C GLU A 241 8.43 5.44 8.77
N LYS A 242 8.15 4.52 7.83
CA LYS A 242 8.17 4.80 6.39
C LYS A 242 7.18 5.88 5.96
N LEU A 243 6.04 6.01 6.63
CA LEU A 243 5.08 7.08 6.37
C LEU A 243 5.68 8.43 6.74
N THR A 244 6.33 8.50 7.90
CA THR A 244 6.97 9.70 8.45
C THR A 244 8.14 10.13 7.58
N ASP A 245 9.04 9.20 7.21
CA ASP A 245 10.17 9.47 6.30
C ASP A 245 9.68 10.09 4.96
N ASN A 246 8.59 9.56 4.39
CA ASN A 246 7.97 10.10 3.17
C ASN A 246 7.32 11.48 3.37
N MET A 247 6.86 11.82 4.57
CA MET A 247 6.32 13.15 4.88
C MET A 247 7.46 14.16 4.98
N ASP A 248 8.56 13.82 5.64
CA ASP A 248 9.73 14.68 5.79
C ASP A 248 10.37 15.02 4.43
N GLU A 249 10.48 14.03 3.53
CA GLU A 249 10.93 14.24 2.14
C GLU A 249 10.02 15.21 1.37
N LYS A 250 8.69 15.05 1.49
CA LYS A 250 7.70 15.95 0.86
C LYS A 250 7.75 17.35 1.46
N GLU A 251 7.91 17.47 2.78
CA GLU A 251 8.02 18.77 3.43
C GLU A 251 9.31 19.51 3.00
N ALA A 252 10.42 18.79 2.86
CA ALA A 252 11.67 19.35 2.34
C ALA A 252 11.51 19.91 0.90
N LEU A 253 10.74 19.21 0.04
CA LEU A 253 10.39 19.71 -1.29
C LEU A 253 9.52 20.97 -1.24
N ILE A 254 8.49 20.99 -0.37
CA ILE A 254 7.61 22.15 -0.18
C ILE A 254 8.39 23.35 0.34
N ARG A 255 9.25 23.18 1.37
CA ARG A 255 10.13 24.23 1.90
C ARG A 255 11.07 24.77 0.81
N THR A 256 11.65 23.89 -0.01
CA THR A 256 12.52 24.28 -1.15
C THR A 256 11.75 25.09 -2.19
N LEU A 257 10.51 24.71 -2.50
CA LEU A 257 9.64 25.46 -3.42
C LEU A 257 9.24 26.81 -2.83
N ASN A 258 8.85 26.87 -1.56
CA ASN A 258 8.49 28.10 -0.87
C ASN A 258 9.65 29.11 -0.88
N ASN A 259 10.89 28.66 -0.60
CA ASN A 259 12.08 29.51 -0.68
C ASN A 259 12.30 30.08 -2.10
N LYS A 260 12.04 29.30 -3.15
CA LYS A 260 12.12 29.78 -4.55
C LYS A 260 11.02 30.81 -4.87
N ILE A 261 9.79 30.56 -4.39
CA ILE A 261 8.66 31.49 -4.56
C ILE A 261 8.95 32.81 -3.85
N SER A 262 9.37 32.78 -2.57
CA SER A 262 9.73 33.98 -1.80
C SER A 262 10.80 34.81 -2.51
N LYS A 263 11.93 34.19 -2.90
CA LYS A 263 13.04 34.85 -3.62
C LYS A 263 12.59 35.46 -4.96
N THR A 264 11.65 34.82 -5.65
CA THR A 264 11.05 35.35 -6.90
C THR A 264 10.10 36.52 -6.60
N SER A 265 9.28 36.44 -5.55
CA SER A 265 8.37 37.51 -5.15
C SER A 265 9.10 38.77 -4.64
N GLU A 266 10.24 38.59 -3.97
CA GLU A 266 11.14 39.68 -3.57
C GLU A 266 11.80 40.32 -4.79
N SER A 267 12.27 39.50 -5.74
CA SER A 267 12.82 39.99 -7.02
C SER A 267 11.81 40.83 -7.82
N ILE A 268 10.53 40.42 -7.85
CA ILE A 268 9.45 41.18 -8.52
C ILE A 268 9.20 42.51 -7.80
N LYS A 269 9.12 42.52 -6.46
CA LYS A 269 8.97 43.76 -5.66
C LYS A 269 10.14 44.73 -5.87
N ILE A 270 11.37 44.21 -5.97
CA ILE A 270 12.57 45.02 -6.26
C ILE A 270 12.47 45.62 -7.67
N ILE A 271 12.00 44.89 -8.68
CA ILE A 271 11.83 45.42 -10.04
C ILE A 271 10.74 46.52 -10.09
N GLU A 272 9.62 46.32 -9.39
CA GLU A 272 8.56 47.35 -9.27
C GLU A 272 9.02 48.60 -8.52
N GLN A 273 9.89 48.46 -7.51
CA GLN A 273 10.46 49.60 -6.75
C GLN A 273 11.62 50.29 -7.48
N THR A 274 12.41 49.57 -8.29
CA THR A 274 13.58 50.11 -9.01
C THR A 274 13.18 50.81 -10.33
N SER A 275 11.92 50.68 -10.76
CA SER A 275 11.37 51.39 -11.93
C SER A 275 11.18 52.92 -11.74
N LYS A 276 11.73 53.49 -10.65
CA LYS A 276 11.66 54.91 -10.32
C LYS A 276 12.95 55.54 -9.75
N GLU A 277 14.15 55.04 -10.07
CA GLU A 277 15.34 55.90 -9.93
C GLU A 277 16.52 55.54 -10.87
N GLN A 278 17.16 56.58 -11.42
CA GLN A 278 18.56 56.64 -11.90
C GLN A 278 19.05 55.78 -13.10
N THR A 279 18.83 56.33 -14.30
CA THR A 279 19.86 57.02 -15.11
C THR A 279 21.36 56.82 -14.76
N ILE A 280 22.10 56.17 -15.67
CA ILE A 280 23.52 56.37 -16.08
C ILE A 280 24.65 56.26 -15.02
N SER A 281 25.57 55.30 -15.20
CA SER A 281 26.93 55.58 -15.71
C SER A 281 27.72 54.30 -16.04
N GLU A 282 28.39 54.29 -17.20
CA GLU A 282 29.53 53.41 -17.46
C GLU A 282 30.76 53.90 -16.69
N SER A 283 31.59 52.98 -16.19
CA SER A 283 33.04 53.16 -16.04
C SER A 283 33.76 51.82 -15.83
N THR A 284 34.95 51.70 -16.40
CA THR A 284 35.72 50.47 -16.58
C THR A 284 36.57 50.05 -15.37
N ASP A 285 36.78 48.74 -15.25
CA ASP A 285 37.89 48.02 -14.61
C ASP A 285 38.29 48.27 -13.14
N THR A 286 38.68 47.16 -12.49
CA THR A 286 39.05 46.93 -11.05
C THR A 286 37.97 46.39 -10.11
N ASN A 287 36.70 46.31 -10.51
CA ASN A 287 35.61 45.85 -9.61
C ASN A 287 35.36 44.32 -9.62
N GLY A 288 36.08 43.55 -10.45
CA GLY A 288 35.93 42.10 -10.61
C GLY A 288 36.26 41.31 -9.34
N GLN A 289 37.49 41.45 -8.82
CA GLN A 289 37.99 40.73 -7.64
C GLN A 289 37.08 40.94 -6.41
N LYS A 290 36.78 42.19 -6.05
CA LYS A 290 35.90 42.51 -4.90
C LYS A 290 34.49 41.95 -5.03
N THR A 291 34.07 41.57 -6.23
CA THR A 291 32.78 40.91 -6.50
C THR A 291 32.90 39.38 -6.41
N ILE A 292 34.08 38.79 -6.64
CA ILE A 292 34.30 37.35 -6.43
C ILE A 292 34.53 37.01 -4.97
N ASP A 293 35.26 37.84 -4.21
CA ASP A 293 35.52 37.60 -2.79
C ASP A 293 34.20 37.54 -1.98
N ARG A 294 33.32 38.53 -2.20
CA ARG A 294 31.98 38.58 -1.59
C ARG A 294 31.08 37.39 -1.95
N LEU A 295 31.23 36.86 -3.18
CA LEU A 295 30.50 35.69 -3.63
C LEU A 295 30.96 34.43 -2.88
N LEU A 296 32.26 34.31 -2.62
CA LEU A 296 32.82 33.20 -1.86
C LEU A 296 32.45 33.28 -0.38
N ASP A 297 32.41 34.49 0.21
CA ASP A 297 31.90 34.70 1.57
C ASP A 297 30.43 34.24 1.71
N GLU A 298 29.57 34.60 0.75
CA GLU A 298 28.16 34.17 0.72
C GLU A 298 28.03 32.65 0.53
N VAL A 299 28.88 32.05 -0.31
CA VAL A 299 28.95 30.59 -0.48
C VAL A 299 29.39 29.89 0.80
N ASP A 300 30.34 30.42 1.56
CA ASP A 300 30.82 29.81 2.79
C ASP A 300 29.80 29.93 3.95
N ASP A 301 29.01 31.01 4.03
CA ASP A 301 27.84 31.09 4.92
C ASP A 301 26.76 30.06 4.53
N LEU A 302 26.47 29.90 3.24
CA LEU A 302 25.56 28.87 2.75
C LEU A 302 26.07 27.45 3.05
N LEU A 303 27.39 27.20 3.00
CA LEU A 303 27.98 25.92 3.40
C LEU A 303 27.86 25.66 4.90
N GLN A 304 28.09 26.66 5.75
CA GLN A 304 27.88 26.53 7.20
C GLN A 304 26.42 26.21 7.57
N ARG A 305 25.46 26.70 6.77
CA ARG A 305 24.02 26.43 6.92
C ARG A 305 23.54 25.16 6.21
N HIS A 306 24.45 24.35 5.65
CA HIS A 306 24.16 23.16 4.85
C HIS A 306 23.29 23.41 3.60
N ALA A 307 23.27 24.64 3.09
CA ALA A 307 22.50 25.09 1.93
C ALA A 307 23.24 24.85 0.59
N TYR A 308 23.83 23.65 0.43
CA TYR A 308 24.71 23.29 -0.69
C TYR A 308 24.13 23.57 -2.08
N ASN A 309 22.82 23.36 -2.27
CA ASN A 309 22.15 23.64 -3.54
C ASN A 309 22.02 25.14 -3.84
N GLU A 310 21.89 25.98 -2.82
CA GLU A 310 21.85 27.43 -3.00
C GLU A 310 23.24 27.95 -3.36
N ALA A 311 24.28 27.47 -2.69
CA ALA A 311 25.69 27.75 -3.02
C ALA A 311 26.02 27.37 -4.48
N ARG A 312 25.60 26.18 -4.95
CA ARG A 312 25.76 25.79 -6.37
C ARG A 312 25.04 26.72 -7.33
N ILE A 313 23.77 27.05 -7.07
CA ILE A 313 22.98 27.93 -7.95
C ILE A 313 23.62 29.33 -8.02
N LEU A 314 24.11 29.84 -6.88
CA LEU A 314 24.80 31.13 -6.78
C LEU A 314 26.10 31.14 -7.63
N LEU A 315 26.94 30.11 -7.48
CA LEU A 315 28.16 29.94 -8.27
C LEU A 315 27.89 29.76 -9.77
N ILE A 316 26.92 28.91 -10.15
CA ILE A 316 26.53 28.68 -11.56
C ILE A 316 25.99 29.97 -12.20
N LYS A 317 25.17 30.75 -11.47
CA LYS A 317 24.69 32.05 -11.94
C LYS A 317 25.83 33.05 -12.19
N ARG A 318 26.92 33.00 -11.43
CA ARG A 318 28.10 33.82 -11.70
C ARG A 318 28.89 33.28 -12.90
N ARG A 319 29.11 31.97 -12.98
CA ARG A 319 29.82 31.29 -14.07
C ARG A 319 29.24 31.64 -15.45
N ILE A 320 27.91 31.64 -15.58
CA ILE A 320 27.21 31.99 -16.84
C ILE A 320 27.41 33.46 -17.26
N ARG A 321 27.83 34.34 -16.34
CA ARG A 321 28.06 35.78 -16.59
C ARG A 321 29.53 36.14 -16.84
N ILE A 322 30.43 35.16 -16.88
CA ILE A 322 31.87 35.36 -17.11
C ILE A 322 32.26 34.43 -18.26
N GLU A 323 32.61 35.00 -19.41
CA GLU A 323 32.92 34.22 -20.62
C GLU A 323 34.35 33.66 -20.59
N GLU A 324 35.33 34.48 -20.21
CA GLU A 324 36.73 34.07 -19.97
C GLU A 324 37.35 34.87 -18.82
N GLY A 325 38.26 34.27 -18.03
CA GLY A 325 38.99 34.94 -16.95
C GLY A 325 39.44 34.00 -15.80
N PRO A 326 40.42 34.41 -14.96
CA PRO A 326 40.87 33.62 -13.81
C PRO A 326 39.77 33.38 -12.77
N GLU A 327 38.73 34.20 -12.75
CA GLU A 327 37.54 34.03 -11.91
C GLU A 327 36.77 32.73 -12.22
N ILE A 328 36.86 32.20 -13.45
CA ILE A 328 36.22 30.92 -13.81
C ILE A 328 36.86 29.76 -13.04
N GLU A 329 38.20 29.72 -12.97
CA GLU A 329 38.91 28.68 -12.21
C GLU A 329 38.57 28.75 -10.71
N ILE A 330 38.44 29.97 -10.17
CA ILE A 330 38.03 30.20 -8.77
C ILE A 330 36.60 29.70 -8.53
N ILE A 331 35.66 29.95 -9.44
CA ILE A 331 34.27 29.46 -9.34
C ILE A 331 34.22 27.93 -9.45
N ASP A 332 35.00 27.33 -10.34
CA ASP A 332 35.04 25.87 -10.53
C ASP A 332 35.68 25.16 -9.33
N GLN A 333 36.71 25.74 -8.72
CA GLN A 333 37.25 25.29 -7.43
C GLN A 333 36.21 25.40 -6.30
N ALA A 334 35.44 26.50 -6.25
CA ALA A 334 34.37 26.65 -5.26
C ALA A 334 33.23 25.65 -5.47
N LEU A 335 32.84 25.36 -6.72
CA LEU A 335 31.84 24.32 -7.03
C LEU A 335 32.30 22.93 -6.57
N ASN A 336 33.59 22.61 -6.76
CA ASN A 336 34.20 21.37 -6.27
C ASN A 336 34.23 21.32 -4.73
N LYS A 337 34.59 22.42 -4.05
CA LYS A 337 34.51 22.55 -2.57
C LYS A 337 33.10 22.27 -2.05
N VAL A 338 32.06 22.85 -2.69
CA VAL A 338 30.65 22.61 -2.33
C VAL A 338 30.25 21.14 -2.51
N GLY A 339 30.76 20.47 -3.56
CA GLY A 339 30.59 19.03 -3.75
C GLY A 339 31.19 18.19 -2.62
N LEU A 340 32.47 18.44 -2.30
CA LEU A 340 33.21 17.72 -1.28
C LEU A 340 32.61 17.89 0.13
N GLU A 341 32.17 19.11 0.48
CA GLU A 341 31.54 19.37 1.78
C GLU A 341 30.12 18.79 1.89
N GLU A 342 29.34 18.74 0.80
CA GLU A 342 28.05 18.00 0.82
C GLU A 342 28.27 16.50 1.00
N GLU A 343 29.26 15.90 0.31
CA GLU A 343 29.60 14.49 0.48
C GLU A 343 30.13 14.16 1.87
N ARG A 344 30.96 15.04 2.46
CA ARG A 344 31.42 14.89 3.85
C ARG A 344 30.22 14.91 4.79
N TYR A 345 29.35 15.91 4.68
CA TYR A 345 28.16 16.03 5.52
C TYR A 345 27.22 14.82 5.39
N LYS A 346 27.00 14.32 4.16
CA LYS A 346 26.22 13.09 3.94
C LYS A 346 26.86 11.89 4.63
N ARG A 347 28.17 11.66 4.45
CA ARG A 347 28.91 10.57 5.10
C ARG A 347 28.87 10.67 6.64
N GLU A 348 29.02 11.87 7.20
CA GLU A 348 28.93 12.10 8.65
C GLU A 348 27.50 11.86 9.18
N LYS A 349 26.47 12.31 8.45
CA LYS A 349 25.06 12.07 8.79
C LYS A 349 24.71 10.58 8.71
N GLU A 350 25.16 9.88 7.68
CA GLU A 350 25.00 8.43 7.53
C GLU A 350 25.72 7.64 8.62
N ALA A 351 26.95 8.03 8.97
CA ALA A 351 27.70 7.43 10.07
C ALA A 351 27.00 7.65 11.42
N ARG A 352 26.53 8.87 11.71
CA ARG A 352 25.77 9.20 12.93
C ARG A 352 24.47 8.41 13.01
N ASN A 353 23.71 8.34 11.92
CA ASN A 353 22.48 7.55 11.83
C ASN A 353 22.75 6.06 12.03
N SER A 354 23.84 5.53 11.46
CA SER A 354 24.24 4.12 11.62
C SER A 354 24.64 3.79 13.06
N GLN A 355 25.43 4.67 13.70
CA GLN A 355 25.80 4.56 15.12
C GLN A 355 24.56 4.61 16.02
N ARG A 356 23.64 5.56 15.79
CA ARG A 356 22.37 5.66 16.53
C ARG A 356 21.55 4.39 16.38
N LYS A 357 21.41 3.87 15.15
CA LYS A 357 20.66 2.62 14.88
C LYS A 357 21.26 1.42 15.63
N ALA A 358 22.59 1.29 15.64
CA ALA A 358 23.27 0.23 16.40
C ALA A 358 23.07 0.37 17.92
N ALA A 359 23.08 1.60 18.45
CA ALA A 359 22.80 1.87 19.85
C ALA A 359 21.35 1.52 20.23
N LEU A 360 20.37 1.85 19.38
CA LEU A 360 18.95 1.50 19.59
C LEU A 360 18.71 -0.01 19.49
N GLU A 361 19.42 -0.72 18.64
CA GLU A 361 19.33 -2.18 18.58
C GLU A 361 19.94 -2.84 19.83
N THR A 362 21.02 -2.26 20.38
CA THR A 362 21.58 -2.66 21.68
C THR A 362 20.57 -2.48 22.82
N VAL A 363 19.84 -1.34 22.83
CA VAL A 363 18.73 -1.07 23.76
C VAL A 363 17.60 -2.11 23.61
N LYS A 364 17.20 -2.46 22.38
CA LYS A 364 16.17 -3.49 22.14
C LYS A 364 16.59 -4.84 22.71
N ASN A 365 17.83 -5.25 22.47
CA ASN A 365 18.40 -6.48 23.03
C ASN A 365 18.39 -6.46 24.57
N MET A 366 18.78 -5.35 25.22
CA MET A 366 18.69 -5.20 26.67
C MET A 366 17.25 -5.34 27.20
N ILE A 367 16.26 -4.84 26.46
CA ILE A 367 14.81 -4.98 26.79
C ILE A 367 14.31 -6.41 26.56
N GLU A 368 14.95 -7.21 25.71
CA GLU A 368 14.64 -8.63 25.52
C GLU A 368 15.32 -9.51 26.58
N GLU A 369 16.56 -9.19 26.97
CA GLU A 369 17.34 -9.83 28.04
C GLU A 369 16.89 -9.45 29.48
N GLU A 370 15.78 -8.74 29.63
CA GLU A 370 15.23 -8.21 30.90
C GLU A 370 16.12 -7.21 31.68
N LYS A 371 17.15 -6.66 31.04
CA LYS A 371 18.06 -5.62 31.55
C LYS A 371 17.46 -4.21 31.44
N PHE A 372 16.27 -4.03 32.01
CA PHE A 372 15.46 -2.82 31.80
C PHE A 372 16.13 -1.55 32.33
N GLU A 373 16.82 -1.60 33.47
CA GLU A 373 17.52 -0.45 34.04
C GLU A 373 18.70 0.01 33.17
N GLU A 374 19.48 -0.92 32.63
CA GLU A 374 20.58 -0.63 31.69
C GLU A 374 20.02 -0.03 30.38
N ALA A 375 18.93 -0.58 29.86
CA ALA A 375 18.25 -0.06 28.68
C ALA A 375 17.79 1.40 28.88
N ILE A 376 17.16 1.71 30.02
CA ILE A 376 16.69 3.07 30.34
C ILE A 376 17.87 4.05 30.41
N ALA A 377 18.96 3.67 31.12
CA ALA A 377 20.16 4.51 31.22
C ALA A 377 20.80 4.74 29.84
N LYS A 378 20.86 3.71 28.98
CA LYS A 378 21.41 3.85 27.62
C LYS A 378 20.54 4.72 26.72
N ILE A 379 19.22 4.70 26.86
CA ILE A 379 18.33 5.63 26.14
C ILE A 379 18.57 7.07 26.60
N GLU A 380 18.78 7.31 27.90
CA GLU A 380 19.05 8.64 28.42
C GLU A 380 20.40 9.21 27.92
N GLU A 381 21.43 8.37 27.76
CA GLU A 381 22.69 8.74 27.08
C GLU A 381 22.49 9.09 25.60
N ILE A 382 21.64 8.33 24.88
CA ILE A 382 21.30 8.61 23.47
C ILE A 382 20.55 9.95 23.35
N ASN A 383 19.56 10.21 24.22
CA ASN A 383 18.78 11.45 24.24
C ASN A 383 19.59 12.68 24.69
N GLN A 384 20.74 12.52 25.37
CA GLN A 384 21.66 13.63 25.68
C GLN A 384 22.54 14.02 24.48
N THR A 385 22.79 13.09 23.55
CA THR A 385 23.70 13.27 22.42
C THR A 385 22.99 13.54 21.09
N HIS A 386 21.68 13.27 21.03
CA HIS A 386 20.85 13.36 19.83
C HIS A 386 19.45 13.89 20.16
N GLU A 387 18.78 14.47 19.18
CA GLU A 387 17.38 14.92 19.33
C GLU A 387 16.45 13.75 19.73
N ILE A 388 15.60 14.05 20.72
CA ILE A 388 14.55 13.16 21.20
C ILE A 388 13.60 12.86 20.03
N ASN A 389 13.29 11.58 19.84
CA ASN A 389 12.49 11.11 18.73
C ASN A 389 11.49 10.05 19.23
N ALA A 390 10.46 9.77 18.43
CA ALA A 390 9.39 8.86 18.83
C ALA A 390 9.86 7.42 19.10
N GLU A 391 10.93 6.95 18.46
CA GLU A 391 11.47 5.59 18.69
C GLU A 391 12.15 5.48 20.06
N THR A 392 12.99 6.46 20.46
CA THR A 392 13.63 6.42 21.79
C THR A 392 12.62 6.48 22.92
N GLU A 393 11.62 7.36 22.84
CA GLU A 393 10.59 7.45 23.89
C GLU A 393 9.72 6.18 23.94
N ALA A 394 9.31 5.62 22.80
CA ALA A 394 8.56 4.36 22.78
C ALA A 394 9.35 3.16 23.35
N LEU A 395 10.68 3.14 23.16
CA LEU A 395 11.56 2.15 23.80
C LEU A 395 11.70 2.41 25.31
N LYS A 396 11.78 3.68 25.72
CA LYS A 396 11.86 4.09 27.13
C LYS A 396 10.61 3.68 27.91
N GLU A 397 9.43 4.00 27.38
CA GLU A 397 8.14 3.55 27.93
C GLU A 397 8.06 2.02 28.01
N ARG A 398 8.44 1.30 26.94
CA ARG A 398 8.43 -0.17 26.91
C ARG A 398 9.37 -0.78 27.97
N ALA A 399 10.54 -0.17 28.20
CA ALA A 399 11.48 -0.60 29.24
C ALA A 399 10.93 -0.33 30.65
N ILE A 400 10.38 0.86 30.90
CA ILE A 400 9.78 1.26 32.18
C ILE A 400 8.58 0.35 32.52
N ASP A 401 7.67 0.12 31.59
CA ASP A 401 6.51 -0.75 31.81
C ASP A 401 6.91 -2.19 32.11
N LYS A 402 7.90 -2.75 31.39
CA LYS A 402 8.43 -4.09 31.71
C LYS A 402 9.08 -4.13 33.10
N LEU A 403 9.89 -3.13 33.45
CA LEU A 403 10.53 -3.01 34.76
C LEU A 403 9.49 -2.96 35.91
N ILE A 404 8.49 -2.08 35.79
CA ILE A 404 7.39 -1.98 36.76
C ILE A 404 6.67 -3.32 36.90
N ASN A 405 6.42 -4.04 35.80
CA ASN A 405 5.82 -5.36 35.86
C ASN A 405 6.72 -6.41 36.54
N ARG A 406 8.05 -6.41 36.29
CA ARG A 406 9.03 -7.31 36.92
C ARG A 406 9.06 -7.11 38.43
N GLU A 407 9.28 -5.89 38.89
CA GLU A 407 9.38 -5.57 40.31
C GLU A 407 8.02 -5.67 41.04
N ARG A 408 6.89 -5.33 40.40
CA ARG A 408 5.56 -5.60 40.97
C ARG A 408 5.33 -7.10 41.16
N ASN A 409 5.77 -7.95 40.24
CA ASN A 409 5.65 -9.40 40.37
C ASN A 409 6.57 -9.94 41.48
N ARG A 410 7.77 -9.35 41.67
CA ARG A 410 8.65 -9.63 42.82
C ARG A 410 8.01 -9.25 44.15
N ALA A 411 7.42 -8.05 44.25
CA ALA A 411 6.67 -7.61 45.42
C ALA A 411 5.46 -8.52 45.72
N ALA A 412 4.76 -8.99 44.68
CA ALA A 412 3.66 -9.94 44.82
C ALA A 412 4.13 -11.31 45.34
N LYS A 413 5.31 -11.81 44.92
CA LYS A 413 5.90 -13.03 45.49
C LYS A 413 6.18 -12.87 46.99
N LEU A 414 6.81 -11.77 47.41
CA LEU A 414 7.05 -11.47 48.83
C LEU A 414 5.74 -11.43 49.65
N PHE A 415 4.71 -10.78 49.12
CA PHE A 415 3.38 -10.75 49.75
C PHE A 415 2.74 -12.14 49.89
N LEU A 416 2.94 -13.03 48.91
CA LEU A 416 2.45 -14.40 48.98
C LEU A 416 3.23 -15.24 49.99
N GLU A 417 4.56 -15.10 50.08
CA GLU A 417 5.34 -15.79 51.12
C GLU A 417 4.98 -15.29 52.53
N ALA A 418 4.70 -13.98 52.70
CA ALA A 418 4.15 -13.44 53.93
C ALA A 418 2.82 -14.09 54.34
N LYS A 419 1.96 -14.45 53.38
CA LYS A 419 0.70 -15.15 53.67
C LYS A 419 0.87 -16.64 54.02
N LYS A 420 1.98 -17.27 53.61
CA LYS A 420 2.27 -18.67 53.93
C LYS A 420 3.03 -18.86 55.23
N THR A 421 3.90 -17.91 55.59
CA THR A 421 4.74 -18.03 56.79
C THR A 421 3.94 -17.83 58.07
N GLN A 422 4.22 -18.65 59.08
CA GLN A 422 3.66 -18.50 60.43
C GLN A 422 4.60 -17.76 61.39
N ASP A 423 5.82 -17.46 60.93
CA ASP A 423 6.82 -16.68 61.66
C ASP A 423 6.48 -15.18 61.55
N THR A 424 5.91 -14.61 62.63
CA THR A 424 5.44 -13.22 62.67
C THR A 424 6.52 -12.19 62.30
N PRO A 425 7.76 -12.23 62.85
CA PRO A 425 8.87 -11.38 62.38
C PRO A 425 9.13 -11.46 60.88
N LYS A 426 9.25 -12.66 60.30
CA LYS A 426 9.47 -12.82 58.85
C LYS A 426 8.28 -12.35 58.01
N LYS A 427 7.06 -12.50 58.54
CA LYS A 427 5.84 -12.01 57.90
C LYS A 427 5.84 -10.49 57.80
N GLU A 428 6.24 -9.77 58.85
CA GLU A 428 6.41 -8.32 58.79
C GLU A 428 7.52 -7.91 57.80
N GLU A 429 8.67 -8.59 57.82
CA GLU A 429 9.79 -8.33 56.90
C GLU A 429 9.37 -8.45 55.42
N TYR A 430 8.68 -9.54 55.06
CA TYR A 430 8.20 -9.76 53.69
C TYR A 430 7.15 -8.73 53.26
N LEU A 431 6.21 -8.34 54.14
CA LEU A 431 5.23 -7.30 53.83
C LEU A 431 5.90 -5.92 53.67
N ARG A 432 6.85 -5.58 54.55
CA ARG A 432 7.62 -4.33 54.45
C ARG A 432 8.43 -4.28 53.16
N SER A 433 9.13 -5.36 52.81
CA SER A 433 9.87 -5.46 51.54
C SER A 433 8.95 -5.35 50.32
N SER A 434 7.76 -5.97 50.37
CA SER A 434 6.73 -5.83 49.32
C SER A 434 6.25 -4.37 49.19
N TYR A 435 6.01 -3.69 50.32
CA TYR A 435 5.60 -2.29 50.35
C TYR A 435 6.64 -1.33 49.77
N GLU A 436 7.90 -1.43 50.20
CA GLU A 436 8.97 -0.53 49.75
C GLU A 436 9.24 -0.66 48.24
N ILE A 437 9.21 -1.88 47.68
CA ILE A 437 9.35 -2.10 46.23
C ILE A 437 8.22 -1.38 45.47
N LEU A 438 6.96 -1.55 45.89
CA LEU A 438 5.83 -0.92 45.21
C LEU A 438 5.86 0.61 45.33
N LYS A 439 6.28 1.14 46.49
CA LYS A 439 6.42 2.58 46.74
C LYS A 439 7.52 3.19 45.88
N ALA A 440 8.70 2.57 45.82
CA ALA A 440 9.84 3.04 45.04
C ALA A 440 9.52 3.11 43.53
N LEU A 441 8.67 2.21 43.01
CA LEU A 441 8.23 2.26 41.61
C LEU A 441 7.37 3.49 41.31
N ILE A 442 6.45 3.87 42.21
CA ILE A 442 5.61 5.08 42.04
C ILE A 442 6.48 6.34 42.15
N GLU A 443 7.41 6.38 43.11
CA GLU A 443 8.31 7.52 43.32
C GLU A 443 9.27 7.72 42.13
N LYS A 444 9.77 6.64 41.54
CA LYS A 444 10.69 6.69 40.38
C LYS A 444 9.98 6.94 39.04
N TYR A 445 8.71 6.54 38.90
CA TYR A 445 7.96 6.62 37.65
C TYR A 445 6.55 7.24 37.85
N PRO A 446 6.45 8.51 38.31
CA PRO A 446 5.18 9.13 38.69
C PRO A 446 4.16 9.24 37.53
N SER A 447 4.64 9.33 36.29
CA SER A 447 3.80 9.42 35.09
C SER A 447 3.32 8.06 34.55
N SER A 448 3.68 6.92 35.16
CA SER A 448 3.32 5.60 34.64
C SER A 448 1.80 5.34 34.73
N PRO A 449 1.16 4.84 33.66
CA PRO A 449 -0.26 4.45 33.70
C PRO A 449 -0.53 3.28 34.67
N LEU A 450 0.52 2.56 35.08
CA LEU A 450 0.43 1.44 36.02
C LEU A 450 0.28 1.88 37.49
N ASN A 451 0.49 3.16 37.81
CA ASN A 451 0.51 3.64 39.20
C ASN A 451 -0.79 3.38 39.97
N LYS A 452 -1.96 3.55 39.35
CA LYS A 452 -3.27 3.18 39.95
C LYS A 452 -3.33 1.72 40.43
N LYS A 453 -2.63 0.81 39.73
CA LYS A 453 -2.56 -0.62 40.08
C LYS A 453 -1.55 -0.86 41.21
N LEU A 454 -0.42 -0.14 41.21
CA LEU A 454 0.56 -0.18 42.29
C LEU A 454 -0.04 0.34 43.61
N GLU A 455 -0.78 1.44 43.57
CA GLU A 455 -1.52 1.99 44.72
C GLU A 455 -2.52 0.98 45.30
N SER A 456 -3.29 0.30 44.44
CA SER A 456 -4.21 -0.77 44.86
C SER A 456 -3.49 -1.95 45.53
N HIS A 457 -2.30 -2.31 45.04
CA HIS A 457 -1.47 -3.34 45.67
C HIS A 457 -0.91 -2.86 47.02
N ILE A 458 -0.41 -1.63 47.10
CA ILE A 458 0.05 -0.98 48.33
C ILE A 458 -1.04 -0.97 49.40
N ALA A 459 -2.29 -0.66 49.04
CA ALA A 459 -3.42 -0.67 49.97
C ALA A 459 -3.62 -2.05 50.61
N LYS A 460 -3.54 -3.13 49.81
CA LYS A 460 -3.64 -4.52 50.31
C LYS A 460 -2.46 -4.91 51.20
N VAL A 461 -1.24 -4.48 50.89
CA VAL A 461 -0.07 -4.70 51.75
C VAL A 461 -0.25 -3.99 53.09
N LYS A 462 -0.69 -2.70 53.07
CA LYS A 462 -0.99 -1.93 54.29
C LYS A 462 -2.09 -2.57 55.14
N GLU A 463 -3.09 -3.19 54.53
CA GLU A 463 -4.16 -3.89 55.25
C GLU A 463 -3.63 -5.12 56.01
N GLU A 464 -2.82 -5.97 55.36
CA GLU A 464 -2.20 -7.13 56.03
C GLU A 464 -1.18 -6.70 57.11
N MET A 465 -0.45 -5.61 56.90
CA MET A 465 0.44 -5.04 57.93
C MET A 465 -0.33 -4.48 59.14
N LYS A 466 -1.58 -4.05 58.99
CA LYS A 466 -2.43 -3.66 60.13
C LYS A 466 -2.88 -4.86 60.94
N LYS A 467 -3.24 -5.97 60.30
CA LYS A 467 -3.66 -7.22 60.99
C LYS A 467 -2.56 -7.70 61.95
N LEU A 468 -1.31 -7.69 61.51
CA LEU A 468 -0.13 -7.99 62.34
C LEU A 468 0.11 -7.08 63.56
N LYS A 469 -0.55 -5.92 63.63
CA LYS A 469 -0.50 -4.98 64.77
C LYS A 469 -1.79 -5.00 65.60
N SER A 470 -2.71 -5.89 65.24
CA SER A 470 -4.00 -6.12 65.90
C SER A 470 -4.00 -7.42 66.70
N ASP A 471 -3.11 -8.35 66.34
CA ASP A 471 -2.71 -9.55 67.08
C ASP A 471 -1.51 -9.23 68.01
#